data_AF-A0A6N6PWF1-F1
#
_entry.id   AF-A0A6N6PWF1-F1
#
_cell.length_a   1.000
_cell.length_b   1.000
_cell.length_c   1.000
_cell.angle_alpha   90.00
_cell.angle_beta   90.00
_cell.angle_gamma   90.00
#
_symmetry.space_group_name_H-M   'P 1'
#
loop_
_entity.id
_entity.type
_entity.pdbx_description
1 polymer ?
#
loop_
_entity_poly.entity_id
_entity_poly.type
_entity_poly.pdbx_seq_one_letter_code
_entity_poly.pdbx_strand_id
1 'polypeptide(L)' 'MTSKLFSELGLSAEVLKAIDKLGFEQASPIQAEAIPVL' A
#
# COMPACT_ATOMS: atom_id res chain seq x y z
N MET A 1 13.68 8.83 3.48
CA MET A 1 12.57 8.19 2.75
C MET A 1 11.65 7.59 3.78
N THR A 2 10.46 8.15 3.96
CA THR A 2 9.48 7.63 4.93
C THR A 2 8.75 6.46 4.29
N SER A 3 8.85 5.27 4.87
CA SER A 3 8.08 4.11 4.41
C SER A 3 6.60 4.31 4.76
N LYS A 4 5.69 3.96 3.85
CA LYS A 4 4.23 4.00 4.08
C LYS A 4 3.68 2.58 4.05
N LEU A 5 2.75 2.25 4.94
CA LEU A 5 2.01 0.99 4.89
C LEU A 5 0.96 1.05 3.78
N PHE A 6 0.69 -0.09 3.14
CA PHE A 6 -0.39 -0.15 2.14
C PHE A 6 -1.77 0.18 2.75
N SER A 7 -1.97 -0.11 4.04
CA SER A 7 -3.20 0.23 4.79
C SER A 7 -3.43 1.74 4.96
N GLU A 8 -2.40 2.57 4.75
CA GLU A 8 -2.47 4.02 4.86
C GLU A 8 -2.76 4.72 3.52
N LEU A 9 -2.81 3.95 2.41
CA LEU A 9 -2.92 4.49 1.05
C LEU A 9 -4.36 4.52 0.50
N GLY A 10 -5.38 4.38 1.34
CA GLY A 10 -6.78 4.47 0.91
C GLY A 10 -7.23 3.35 -0.04
N LEU A 11 -6.54 2.19 0.00
CA LEU A 11 -6.85 1.04 -0.84
C LEU A 11 -8.10 0.29 -0.35
N SER A 12 -8.83 -0.32 -1.28
CA SER A 12 -9.99 -1.16 -0.92
C SER A 12 -9.57 -2.40 -0.13
N ALA A 13 -10.48 -2.93 0.69
CA ALA A 13 -10.22 -4.13 1.51
C ALA A 13 -9.83 -5.37 0.67
N GLU A 14 -10.35 -5.49 -0.54
CA GLU A 14 -9.99 -6.59 -1.45
C GLU A 14 -8.53 -6.49 -1.91
N VAL A 15 -8.07 -5.27 -2.24
CA VAL A 15 -6.67 -5.01 -2.63
C VAL A 15 -5.74 -5.24 -1.44
N LEU A 16 -6.08 -4.75 -0.25
CA LEU A 16 -5.28 -4.97 0.96
C LEU A 16 -5.14 -6.47 1.28
N LYS A 17 -6.20 -7.26 1.12
CA LYS A 17 -6.16 -8.72 1.30
C LYS A 17 -5.26 -9.41 0.27
N ALA A 18 -5.22 -8.92 -0.97
CA ALA A 18 -4.32 -9.47 -1.98
C ALA A 18 -2.86 -9.15 -1.68
N ILE A 19 -2.57 -7.93 -1.23
CA ILE A 19 -1.25 -7.47 -0.80
C ILE A 19 -0.74 -8.32 0.38
N ASP A 20 -1.58 -8.55 1.39
CA ASP A 20 -1.27 -9.40 2.54
C ASP A 20 -0.95 -10.85 2.14
N LYS A 21 -1.73 -11.43 1.22
CA LYS A 21 -1.45 -12.77 0.66
C LYS A 21 -0.11 -12.87 -0.05
N LEU A 22 0.39 -11.77 -0.62
CA LEU A 22 1.70 -11.70 -1.25
C LEU A 22 2.83 -11.47 -0.23
N GLY A 23 2.50 -11.19 1.03
CA GLY A 23 3.45 -10.95 2.11
C GLY A 23 4.07 -9.55 2.07
N PHE A 24 3.40 -8.58 1.44
CA PHE A 24 3.86 -7.20 1.39
C PHE A 24 3.17 -6.35 2.45
N GLU A 25 3.95 -5.60 3.23
CA GLU A 25 3.41 -4.69 4.27
C GLU A 25 3.61 -3.21 3.90
N GLN A 26 4.78 -2.90 3.33
CA GLN A 26 5.24 -1.54 3.06
C GLN A 26 5.28 -1.26 1.56
N ALA A 27 4.78 -0.09 1.17
CA ALA A 27 4.90 0.41 -0.18
C ALA A 27 6.33 0.91 -0.46
N SER A 28 6.85 0.62 -1.65
CA SER A 28 8.09 1.24 -2.12
C SER A 28 7.91 2.75 -2.31
N PRO A 29 9.00 3.55 -2.36
CA PRO A 29 8.90 5.00 -2.52
C PRO A 29 8.05 5.42 -3.73
N ILE A 30 8.24 4.77 -4.89
CA ILE A 30 7.46 5.09 -6.09
C ILE A 30 5.97 4.73 -5.93
N GLN A 31 5.64 3.67 -5.19
CA GLN A 31 4.25 3.30 -4.91
C GLN A 31 3.60 4.26 -3.92
N ALA A 32 4.33 4.69 -2.88
CA ALA A 32 3.85 5.66 -1.90
C ALA A 32 3.58 7.06 -2.48
N GLU A 33 4.24 7.39 -3.59
CA GLU A 33 4.06 8.64 -4.36
C GLU A 33 3.01 8.50 -5.48
N ALA A 34 2.89 7.32 -6.09
CA ALA A 34 1.99 7.10 -7.24
C ALA A 34 0.59 6.60 -6.86
N ILE A 35 0.44 5.89 -5.74
CA ILE A 35 -0.88 5.39 -5.30
C ILE A 35 -1.68 6.59 -4.76
N PRO A 36 -2.84 6.93 -5.36
CA PRO A 36 -3.67 8.01 -4.88
C PRO A 36 -4.28 7.65 -3.53
N VAL A 37 -4.17 8.57 -2.57
CA VAL A 37 -4.99 8.52 -1.36
C VAL A 37 -6.38 9.01 -1.73
N LEU A 38 -7.35 8.09 -1.68
CA LEU A 38 -8.78 8.37 -1.86
C LEU A 38 -9.40 9.02 -0.62
#